data_AF-A0AAW2JW75-F1
#
_entry.id   AF-A0AAW2JW75-F1
#
_cell.length_a   1.000
_cell.length_b   1.000
_cell.length_c   1.000
_cell.angle_alpha   90.00
_cell.angle_beta   90.00
_cell.angle_gamma   90.00
#
_symmetry.space_group_name_H-M   'P 1'
#
loop_
_entity.id
_entity.type
_entity.pdbx_description
1 polymer ?
#
loop_
_entity_poly.entity_id
_entity_poly.type
_entity_poly.pdbx_seq_one_letter_code
_entity_poly.pdbx_strand_id
1 'polypeptide(L)'
;MIPRPKVAEGPSTQLPTEAGDVPPQWLARLEYLRKGLQDVQYQVVGAPDEEQADIPFTEGVMADELPMNCRTLAIAKYDYTTNPQEHLSRFENAALLHRYTDDIKC
;
A
#
# COMPACT_ATOMS: atom_id res chain seq x y z
N MET A 1 -21.59 -12.29 46.48
CA MET A 1 -22.54 -12.67 45.40
C MET A 1 -22.91 -11.40 44.66
N ILE A 2 -22.43 -11.22 43.43
CA ILE A 2 -22.76 -10.06 42.58
C ILE A 2 -23.82 -10.54 41.58
N PRO A 3 -24.97 -9.86 41.42
CA PRO A 3 -26.00 -10.30 40.47
C PRO A 3 -25.53 -10.04 39.03
N ARG A 4 -25.68 -11.02 38.14
CA ARG A 4 -25.43 -10.83 36.71
C ARG A 4 -26.57 -9.99 36.11
N PRO A 5 -26.28 -9.02 35.23
CA PRO A 5 -27.30 -8.30 34.50
C PRO A 5 -28.01 -9.23 33.51
N LYS A 6 -29.33 -9.09 33.39
CA LYS A 6 -30.16 -9.81 32.43
C LYS A 6 -29.75 -9.38 31.02
N VAL A 7 -29.33 -10.34 30.20
CA VAL A 7 -29.13 -10.12 28.77
C VAL A 7 -30.50 -9.89 28.16
N ALA A 8 -30.79 -8.62 27.81
CA ALA A 8 -31.94 -8.30 26.98
C ALA A 8 -31.67 -8.92 25.60
N GLU A 9 -32.55 -9.83 25.17
CA GLU A 9 -32.56 -10.35 23.81
C GLU A 9 -32.73 -9.16 22.86
N GLY A 10 -31.63 -8.76 22.22
CA GLY A 10 -31.68 -7.80 21.12
C GLY A 10 -32.47 -8.39 19.95
N PRO A 11 -33.09 -7.55 19.11
CA PRO A 11 -33.86 -8.03 17.98
C PRO A 11 -32.98 -8.91 17.08
N SER A 12 -33.45 -10.14 16.91
CA SER A 12 -32.83 -11.19 16.09
C SER A 12 -32.38 -10.61 14.76
N THR A 13 -31.06 -10.55 14.54
CA THR A 13 -30.48 -10.10 13.27
C THR A 13 -30.67 -11.22 12.25
N GLN A 14 -31.83 -11.24 11.61
CA GLN A 14 -32.03 -12.01 10.39
C GLN A 14 -31.18 -11.36 9.29
N LEU A 15 -30.14 -12.09 8.85
CA LEU A 15 -29.40 -11.75 7.63
C LEU A 15 -30.35 -11.86 6.42
N PRO A 16 -30.41 -10.86 5.53
CA PRO A 16 -31.22 -10.96 4.31
C PRO A 16 -30.58 -11.98 3.37
N THR A 17 -31.29 -13.08 3.08
CA THR A 17 -30.82 -14.22 2.27
C THR A 17 -31.32 -14.18 0.81
N GLU A 18 -31.92 -13.11 0.33
CA GLU A 18 -32.47 -13.07 -1.03
C GLU A 18 -31.79 -11.97 -1.85
N ALA A 19 -31.05 -12.39 -2.88
CA ALA A 19 -30.44 -11.51 -3.87
C ALA A 19 -31.54 -10.82 -4.68
N GLY A 20 -31.72 -9.50 -4.48
CA GLY A 20 -32.52 -8.71 -5.42
C GLY A 20 -32.97 -7.33 -4.98
N ASP A 21 -33.05 -7.01 -3.69
CA ASP A 21 -33.51 -5.68 -3.29
C ASP A 21 -32.82 -5.22 -1.99
N VAL A 22 -31.95 -4.23 -2.10
CA VAL A 22 -31.31 -3.59 -0.94
C VAL A 22 -32.36 -2.70 -0.30
N PRO A 23 -32.86 -2.99 0.93
CA PRO A 23 -33.93 -2.19 1.49
C PRO A 23 -33.48 -0.73 1.64
N PRO A 24 -34.33 0.27 1.39
CA PRO A 24 -33.94 1.67 1.32
C PRO A 24 -33.32 2.18 2.64
N GLN A 25 -33.66 1.57 3.78
CA GLN A 25 -33.01 1.87 5.06
C GLN A 25 -31.51 1.54 5.08
N TRP A 26 -31.07 0.54 4.33
CA TRP A 26 -29.66 0.16 4.21
C TRP A 26 -28.89 1.14 3.35
N LEU A 27 -29.49 1.62 2.25
CA LEU A 27 -28.90 2.67 1.43
C LEU A 27 -28.67 3.94 2.25
N ALA A 28 -29.68 4.40 3.00
CA ALA A 28 -29.55 5.56 3.88
C ALA A 28 -28.46 5.37 4.94
N ARG A 29 -28.36 4.15 5.51
CA ARG A 29 -27.32 3.81 6.48
C ARG A 29 -25.92 3.78 5.86
N LEU A 30 -25.77 3.25 4.64
CA LEU A 30 -24.50 3.24 3.92
C LEU A 30 -24.05 4.65 3.55
N GLU A 31 -24.96 5.53 3.13
CA GLU A 31 -24.66 6.94 2.89
C GLU A 31 -24.21 7.66 4.16
N TYR A 32 -24.91 7.43 5.28
CA TYR A 32 -24.52 7.97 6.58
C TYR A 32 -23.11 7.51 7.00
N LEU A 33 -22.84 6.21 6.86
CA LEU A 33 -21.54 5.64 7.19
C LEU A 33 -20.44 6.17 6.27
N ARG A 34 -20.68 6.29 4.97
CA ARG A 34 -19.74 6.86 4.01
C ARG A 34 -19.40 8.30 4.36
N LYS A 35 -20.42 9.11 4.66
CA LYS A 35 -20.23 10.50 5.07
C LYS A 35 -19.43 10.62 6.37
N GLY A 36 -19.76 9.81 7.37
CA GLY A 36 -19.01 9.77 8.63
C GLY A 36 -17.54 9.36 8.44
N LEU A 37 -17.27 8.42 7.54
CA LEU A 37 -15.90 8.02 7.20
C LEU A 37 -15.14 9.14 6.46
N GLN A 38 -15.80 9.86 5.56
CA GLN A 38 -15.20 11.02 4.87
C GLN A 38 -14.87 12.15 5.85
N ASP A 39 -15.77 12.46 6.78
CA ASP A 39 -15.55 13.49 7.80
C ASP A 39 -14.36 13.12 8.70
N VAL A 40 -14.25 11.85 9.09
CA VAL A 40 -13.10 11.36 9.88
C VAL A 40 -11.82 11.35 9.06
N GLN A 41 -11.87 10.94 7.79
CA GLN A 41 -10.71 10.99 6.89
C GLN A 41 -10.19 12.42 6.73
N TYR A 42 -11.07 13.39 6.56
CA TYR A 42 -10.72 14.81 6.47
C TYR A 42 -10.06 15.32 7.76
N GLN A 43 -10.51 14.86 8.93
CA GLN A 43 -9.93 15.25 10.22
C GLN A 43 -8.56 14.59 10.50
N VAL A 44 -8.33 13.37 10.00
CA VAL A 44 -7.10 12.60 10.27
C VAL A 44 -6.01 12.87 9.24
N VAL A 45 -6.37 13.00 7.96
CA VAL A 45 -5.43 13.08 6.83
C VAL A 45 -5.42 14.48 6.19
N GLY A 46 -6.44 15.31 6.45
CA GLY A 46 -6.66 16.55 5.72
C GLY A 46 -7.40 16.31 4.39
N ALA A 47 -7.57 17.36 3.59
CA ALA A 47 -8.01 17.20 2.20
C ALA A 47 -7.00 16.30 1.46
N PRO A 48 -7.42 15.44 0.53
CA PRO A 48 -6.47 14.75 -0.32
C PRO A 48 -5.69 15.81 -1.10
N ASP A 49 -4.40 15.95 -0.82
CA ASP A 49 -3.50 16.78 -1.61
C ASP A 49 -3.43 16.14 -3.01
N GLU A 50 -4.14 16.73 -3.97
CA GLU A 50 -4.13 16.29 -5.37
C GLU A 50 -2.71 16.32 -5.98
N GLU A 51 -1.79 17.06 -5.36
CA GLU A 51 -0.37 17.14 -5.75
C GLU A 51 0.46 15.90 -5.39
N GLN A 52 -0.02 15.03 -4.49
CA GLN A 52 0.76 13.87 -4.04
C GLN A 52 0.66 12.67 -4.99
N ALA A 53 -0.23 12.71 -5.98
CA ALA A 53 -0.44 11.60 -6.91
C ALA A 53 0.73 11.36 -7.87
N ASP A 54 1.57 12.37 -8.12
CA ASP A 54 2.68 12.31 -9.09
C ASP A 54 4.05 12.02 -8.46
N ILE A 55 4.14 11.91 -7.13
CA ILE A 55 5.40 11.62 -6.46
C ILE A 55 5.38 10.15 -6.02
N PRO A 56 6.15 9.25 -6.67
CA PRO A 56 6.11 7.81 -6.40
C PRO A 56 6.60 7.44 -4.99
N PHE A 57 7.28 8.35 -4.30
CA PHE A 57 7.80 8.18 -2.96
C PHE A 57 7.42 9.39 -2.10
N THR A 58 6.97 9.14 -0.87
CA THR A 58 6.70 10.23 0.07
C THR A 58 8.01 10.92 0.49
N GLU A 59 7.93 12.17 0.93
CA GLU A 59 9.10 12.93 1.40
C GLU A 59 9.84 12.18 2.52
N GLY A 60 9.13 11.43 3.36
CA GLY A 60 9.74 10.55 4.38
C GLY A 60 10.60 9.43 3.79
N VAL A 61 10.13 8.76 2.74
CA VAL A 61 10.92 7.70 2.06
C VAL A 61 12.15 8.29 1.36
N MET A 62 12.05 9.51 0.86
CA MET A 62 13.17 10.22 0.23
C MET A 62 14.16 10.78 1.25
N ALA A 63 13.71 11.05 2.48
CA ALA A 63 14.52 11.55 3.59
C ALA A 63 15.24 10.43 4.37
N ASP A 64 14.79 9.18 4.22
CA ASP A 64 15.46 8.04 4.82
C ASP A 64 16.84 7.82 4.20
N GLU A 65 17.88 7.86 5.05
CA GLU A 65 19.23 7.54 4.62
C GLU A 65 19.28 6.08 4.15
N LEU A 66 19.95 5.84 3.01
CA LEU A 66 20.21 4.47 2.57
C LEU A 66 20.90 3.70 3.70
N PRO A 67 20.43 2.48 4.03
CA PRO A 67 21.04 1.67 5.06
C PRO A 67 22.57 1.59 4.88
N MET A 68 23.34 1.69 5.96
CA MET A 68 24.82 1.67 5.89
C MET A 68 25.39 0.39 5.24
N ASN A 69 24.58 -0.68 5.18
CA ASN A 69 24.92 -1.95 4.52
C ASN A 69 24.49 -1.99 3.04
N CYS A 70 23.92 -0.92 2.49
CA CYS A 70 23.60 -0.80 1.08
C CYS A 70 24.90 -0.75 0.28
N ARG A 71 25.29 -1.90 -0.28
CA ARG A 71 26.45 -1.99 -1.17
C ARG A 71 25.96 -1.79 -2.58
N THR A 72 26.15 -0.58 -3.11
CA THR A 72 26.07 -0.35 -4.55
C THR A 72 27.24 -1.06 -5.20
N LEU A 73 26.97 -1.94 -6.16
CA LEU A 73 28.06 -2.51 -6.95
C LEU A 73 28.71 -1.42 -7.78
N ALA A 74 30.03 -1.37 -7.75
CA ALA A 74 30.81 -0.57 -8.66
C ALA A 74 30.81 -1.23 -10.06
N ILE A 75 29.64 -1.36 -10.67
CA ILE A 75 29.53 -1.71 -12.08
C ILE A 75 29.81 -0.43 -12.84
N ALA A 76 30.82 -0.44 -13.71
CA ALA A 76 31.11 0.69 -14.58
C ALA A 76 29.84 1.06 -15.36
N LYS A 77 29.53 2.35 -15.49
CA LYS A 77 28.41 2.83 -16.30
C LYS A 77 28.64 2.44 -17.77
N TYR A 78 27.59 2.05 -18.48
CA TYR A 78 27.67 1.89 -19.93
C TYR A 78 27.89 3.25 -20.59
N ASP A 79 29.01 3.38 -21.31
CA ASP A 79 29.46 4.62 -21.94
C ASP A 79 29.15 4.68 -23.45
N TYR A 80 28.43 3.68 -23.97
CA TYR A 80 28.11 3.51 -25.39
C TYR A 80 29.32 3.33 -26.32
N THR A 81 30.55 3.26 -25.78
CA THR A 81 31.77 3.02 -26.56
C THR A 81 32.22 1.57 -26.49
N THR A 82 31.87 0.89 -25.40
CA THR A 82 32.14 -0.53 -25.16
C THR A 82 31.10 -1.42 -25.84
N ASN A 83 31.45 -2.69 -26.12
CA ASN A 83 30.51 -3.63 -26.71
C ASN A 83 29.32 -3.87 -25.74
N PRO A 84 28.06 -3.64 -26.17
CA PRO A 84 26.89 -3.80 -25.29
C PRO A 84 26.78 -5.21 -24.71
N GLN A 85 27.13 -6.24 -25.47
CA GLN A 85 27.05 -7.63 -25.01
C GLN A 85 28.08 -7.93 -23.91
N GLU A 86 29.27 -7.35 -24.04
CA GLU A 86 30.31 -7.48 -23.02
C GLU A 86 29.93 -6.72 -21.75
N HIS A 87 29.32 -5.55 -21.89
CA HIS A 87 28.81 -4.77 -20.78
C HIS A 87 27.72 -5.53 -20.00
N LEU A 88 26.75 -6.12 -20.71
CA LEU A 88 25.71 -6.95 -20.12
C LEU A 88 26.30 -8.15 -19.40
N SER A 89 27.26 -8.85 -20.00
CA SER A 89 27.92 -9.99 -19.34
C SER A 89 28.66 -9.60 -18.05
N ARG A 90 29.31 -8.44 -18.02
CA ARG A 90 29.95 -7.92 -16.79
C ARG A 90 28.91 -7.58 -15.72
N PHE A 91 27.79 -6.99 -16.12
CA PHE A 91 26.67 -6.71 -15.22
C PHE A 91 26.08 -7.99 -14.63
N GLU A 92 25.76 -8.98 -15.47
CA GLU A 92 25.19 -10.27 -15.05
C GLU A 92 26.11 -11.00 -14.07
N ASN A 93 27.41 -11.05 -14.36
CA ASN A 93 28.41 -11.67 -13.49
C ASN A 93 28.49 -10.96 -12.13
N ALA A 94 28.52 -9.62 -12.14
CA ALA A 94 28.49 -8.83 -10.90
C ALA A 94 27.18 -9.08 -10.12
N ALA A 95 26.04 -9.13 -10.81
CA ALA A 95 24.76 -9.36 -10.17
C ALA A 95 24.66 -10.76 -9.52
N LEU A 96 25.19 -11.79 -10.18
CA LEU A 96 25.28 -13.16 -9.66
C LEU A 96 26.19 -13.24 -8.43
N LEU A 97 27.38 -12.62 -8.49
CA LEU A 97 28.35 -12.60 -7.39
C LEU A 97 27.77 -11.97 -6.12
N HIS A 98 26.91 -10.98 -6.28
CA HIS A 98 26.32 -10.23 -5.17
C HIS A 98 24.91 -10.67 -4.79
N ARG A 99 24.42 -11.79 -5.36
CA ARG A 99 23.15 -12.44 -5.02
C ARG A 99 21.96 -11.48 -5.09
N TYR A 100 21.92 -10.59 -6.08
CA TYR A 100 20.67 -9.88 -6.36
C TYR A 100 19.60 -10.92 -6.68
N THR A 101 18.46 -10.80 -6.02
CA THR A 101 17.28 -11.61 -6.33
C THR A 101 16.90 -11.36 -7.78
N ASP A 102 16.42 -12.41 -8.47
CA ASP A 102 16.05 -12.28 -9.89
C ASP A 102 14.96 -11.22 -10.12
N ASP A 103 14.22 -10.83 -9.07
CA ASP A 103 13.27 -9.72 -9.06
C ASP A 103 13.89 -8.34 -9.35
N ILE A 104 15.21 -8.18 -9.21
CA ILE A 104 15.95 -6.92 -9.50
C ILE A 104 16.50 -6.92 -10.93
N LYS A 105 16.50 -8.08 -11.60
CA LYS A 105 16.87 -8.21 -13.01
C LYS A 105 15.60 -7.95 -13.84
N CYS A 106 15.57 -6.83 -14.53
CA CYS A 106 14.50 -6.48 -15.48
C CYS A 106 14.53 -7.37 -16.72
#